data_AF-A0A940VHH0-F1
#
_entry.id   AF-A0A940VHH0-F1
#
_cell.length_a   1.000
_cell.length_b   1.000
_cell.length_c   1.000
_cell.angle_alpha   90.00
_cell.angle_beta   90.00
_cell.angle_gamma   90.00
#
_symmetry.space_group_name_H-M   'P 1'
#
loop_
_entity.id
_entity.type
_entity.pdbx_description
1 polymer ?
#
loop_
_entity_poly.entity_id
_entity_poly.type
_entity_poly.pdbx_seq_one_letter_code
_entity_poly.pdbx_strand_id
1 'polypeptide(L)'
;MRSCNTSGETPKAFPQNTYFLLNTLPDSCRYAKEIAGECGVKAVVLTSFLEGESADAGTFMASLAREIQAYGNPVTPPVLLLSSGETTTKILDNSVVAGHGGPGQ
;
A
#
# COMPACT_ATOMS: atom_id res chain seq x y z
N MET A 1 16.21 -38.28 2.29
CA MET A 1 16.85 -36.95 2.31
C MET A 1 17.23 -36.62 0.86
N ARG A 2 16.65 -35.59 0.24
CA ARG A 2 17.08 -35.17 -1.11
C ARG A 2 18.47 -34.55 -0.95
N SER A 3 19.46 -35.03 -1.69
CA SER A 3 20.83 -34.51 -1.61
C SER A 3 20.88 -33.07 -2.11
N CYS A 4 21.31 -32.12 -1.28
CA CYS A 4 21.62 -30.74 -1.67
C CYS A 4 22.92 -30.72 -2.51
N ASN A 5 22.84 -31.18 -3.75
CA ASN A 5 23.92 -31.07 -4.72
C ASN A 5 23.62 -29.92 -5.70
N THR A 6 24.64 -29.50 -6.44
CA THR A 6 24.57 -28.38 -7.40
C THR A 6 23.59 -28.61 -8.56
N SER A 7 23.12 -29.84 -8.78
CA SER A 7 22.20 -30.14 -9.89
C SER A 7 20.76 -29.65 -9.67
N GLY A 8 20.38 -29.32 -8.43
CA GLY A 8 19.08 -28.75 -8.09
C GLY A 8 19.12 -27.29 -7.62
N GLU A 9 20.27 -26.61 -7.78
CA GLU A 9 20.46 -25.25 -7.30
C GLU A 9 19.82 -24.22 -8.25
N THR A 10 19.39 -23.09 -7.68
CA THR A 10 18.83 -21.97 -8.47
C THR A 10 19.90 -21.29 -9.32
N PRO A 11 19.57 -20.83 -10.55
CA PRO A 11 20.51 -20.06 -11.37
C PRO A 11 20.98 -18.79 -10.65
N LYS A 12 22.28 -18.48 -10.74
CA LYS A 12 22.88 -17.30 -10.10
C LYS A 12 22.96 -16.08 -11.02
N ALA A 13 22.71 -16.27 -12.31
CA ALA A 13 22.67 -15.22 -13.31
C ALA A 13 21.75 -15.62 -14.47
N PHE A 14 21.18 -14.62 -15.14
CA PHE A 14 20.35 -14.77 -16.34
C PHE A 14 20.86 -13.83 -17.45
N PRO A 15 22.00 -14.14 -18.09
CA PRO A 15 22.70 -13.19 -18.97
C PRO A 15 21.96 -12.89 -20.29
N GLN A 16 20.94 -13.67 -20.65
CA GLN A 16 20.09 -13.45 -21.82
C GLN A 16 18.77 -12.75 -21.49
N ASN A 17 18.58 -12.29 -20.26
CA ASN A 17 17.36 -11.66 -19.81
C ASN A 17 17.57 -10.16 -19.57
N THR A 18 16.62 -9.35 -20.03
CA THR A 18 16.48 -7.95 -19.65
C THR A 18 15.19 -7.80 -18.87
N TYR A 19 15.27 -7.20 -17.68
CA TYR A 19 14.11 -6.98 -16.82
C TYR A 19 13.73 -5.51 -16.86
N PHE A 20 12.46 -5.25 -17.09
CA PHE A 20 11.89 -3.91 -17.01
C PHE A 20 10.85 -3.88 -15.90
N LEU A 21 11.02 -2.94 -14.97
CA LEU A 21 10.01 -2.63 -13.97
C LEU A 21 9.15 -1.49 -14.53
N LEU A 22 7.98 -1.84 -15.06
CA LEU A 22 7.12 -0.87 -15.74
C LEU A 22 6.34 0.02 -14.76
N ASN A 23 5.94 -0.55 -13.64
CA ASN A 23 5.21 0.16 -12.60
C ASN A 23 5.44 -0.48 -11.22
N THR A 24 5.28 0.34 -10.20
CA THR A 24 5.40 -0.02 -8.79
C THR A 24 4.26 0.60 -7.98
N LEU A 25 4.06 0.17 -6.73
CA LEU A 25 3.10 0.79 -5.80
C LEU A 25 3.36 2.30 -5.59
N PRO A 26 4.61 2.80 -5.47
CA PRO A 26 4.88 4.24 -5.47
C PRO A 26 4.37 5.01 -6.69
N ASP A 27 4.35 4.39 -7.88
CA ASP A 27 3.90 5.07 -9.10
C ASP A 27 2.42 5.47 -9.02
N SER A 28 1.56 4.65 -8.40
CA SER A 28 0.14 4.99 -8.25
C SER A 28 -0.05 6.26 -7.40
N CYS A 29 0.67 6.37 -6.27
CA CYS A 29 0.65 7.58 -5.43
C CYS A 29 1.23 8.79 -6.16
N ARG A 30 2.30 8.61 -6.94
CA ARG A 30 2.91 9.69 -7.72
C ARG A 30 1.92 10.24 -8.76
N TYR A 31 1.33 9.37 -9.57
CA TYR A 31 0.35 9.78 -10.58
C TYR A 31 -0.91 10.40 -9.94
N ALA A 32 -1.42 9.85 -8.84
CA ALA A 32 -2.55 10.44 -8.12
C ALA A 32 -2.22 11.85 -7.60
N LYS A 33 -1.00 12.09 -7.13
CA LYS A 33 -0.53 13.41 -6.69
C LYS A 33 -0.40 14.39 -7.87
N GLU A 34 0.10 13.94 -9.01
CA GLU A 34 0.18 14.74 -10.24
C GLU A 34 -1.22 15.21 -10.67
N ILE A 35 -2.17 14.28 -10.82
CA ILE A 35 -3.57 14.59 -11.19
C ILE A 35 -4.26 15.50 -10.16
N ALA A 36 -4.02 15.28 -8.86
CA ALA A 36 -4.56 16.16 -7.83
C ALA A 36 -4.06 17.60 -7.99
N GLY A 37 -2.76 17.76 -8.32
CA GLY A 37 -2.16 19.06 -8.62
C GLY A 37 -2.79 19.75 -9.84
N GLU A 38 -3.06 18.99 -10.91
CA GLU A 38 -3.79 19.48 -12.10
C GLU A 38 -5.21 19.93 -11.77
N CYS A 39 -5.84 19.28 -10.78
CA CYS A 39 -7.16 19.62 -10.27
C CYS A 39 -7.14 20.74 -9.21
N GLY A 40 -5.97 21.32 -8.90
CA GLY A 40 -5.82 22.39 -7.91
C GLY A 40 -5.95 21.93 -6.45
N VAL A 41 -5.85 20.63 -6.18
CA VAL A 41 -5.89 20.04 -4.83
C VAL A 41 -4.49 19.61 -4.42
N LYS A 42 -4.00 20.12 -3.29
CA LYS A 42 -2.73 19.66 -2.73
C LYS A 42 -2.84 18.18 -2.36
N ALA A 43 -1.85 17.37 -2.74
CA ALA A 43 -1.78 15.96 -2.33
C ALA A 43 -0.48 15.64 -1.59
N VAL A 44 -0.59 14.80 -0.56
CA VAL A 44 0.52 14.37 0.31
C VAL A 44 0.57 12.85 0.30
N VAL A 45 1.72 12.30 -0.08
CA VAL A 45 1.99 10.86 0.04
C VAL A 45 2.58 10.61 1.42
N LEU A 46 1.94 9.76 2.21
CA LEU A 46 2.39 9.39 3.56
C LEU A 46 3.35 8.21 3.50
N THR A 47 2.98 7.14 2.79
CA THR A 47 3.81 5.94 2.60
C THR A 47 3.34 5.14 1.39
N SER A 48 4.26 4.42 0.74
CA SER A 48 3.97 3.38 -0.25
C SER A 48 4.21 1.96 0.30
N PHE A 49 4.34 1.85 1.62
CA PHE A 49 4.62 0.64 2.38
C PHE A 49 3.61 0.48 3.52
N LEU A 50 2.35 0.89 3.32
CA LEU A 50 1.30 0.66 4.30
C LEU A 50 1.06 -0.83 4.45
N GLU A 51 1.33 -1.37 5.63
CA GLU A 51 1.16 -2.78 5.96
C GLU A 51 0.50 -2.90 7.34
N GLY A 52 -0.11 -4.05 7.62
CA GLY A 52 -0.75 -4.35 8.90
C GLY A 52 -2.22 -4.75 8.76
N GLU A 53 -2.98 -4.62 9.84
CA GLU A 53 -4.41 -4.92 9.86
C GLU A 53 -5.20 -3.77 9.22
N SER A 54 -6.09 -4.09 8.29
CA SER A 54 -6.84 -3.09 7.52
C SER A 54 -7.72 -2.20 8.41
N ALA A 55 -8.32 -2.76 9.45
CA ALA A 55 -9.12 -2.00 10.42
C ALA A 55 -8.28 -0.95 11.18
N ASP A 56 -7.03 -1.29 11.52
CA ASP A 56 -6.11 -0.39 12.21
C ASP A 56 -5.62 0.72 11.26
N ALA A 57 -5.29 0.36 10.02
CA ALA A 57 -4.91 1.32 8.99
C ALA A 57 -6.03 2.34 8.72
N GLY A 58 -7.28 1.88 8.59
CA GLY A 58 -8.44 2.74 8.43
C GLY A 58 -8.64 3.68 9.63
N THR A 59 -8.50 3.15 10.85
CA THR A 59 -8.59 3.95 12.09
C THR A 59 -7.52 5.04 12.13
N PHE A 60 -6.28 4.72 11.78
CA PHE A 60 -5.18 5.68 11.70
C PHE A 60 -5.46 6.77 10.67
N MET A 61 -5.83 6.41 9.43
CA MET A 61 -6.15 7.37 8.37
C MET A 61 -7.30 8.30 8.76
N ALA A 62 -8.34 7.77 9.41
CA ALA A 62 -9.47 8.57 9.92
C ALA A 62 -9.05 9.55 11.03
N SER A 63 -8.13 9.13 11.92
CA SER A 63 -7.61 10.02 12.96
C SER A 63 -6.80 11.19 12.37
N LEU A 64 -5.99 10.93 11.35
CA LEU A 64 -5.20 11.95 10.66
C LEU A 64 -6.09 12.92 9.88
N ALA A 65 -7.11 12.41 9.19
CA ALA A 65 -8.09 13.25 8.50
C ALA A 65 -8.84 14.18 9.47
N ARG A 66 -9.18 13.68 10.67
CA ARG A 66 -9.81 14.48 11.72
C ARG A 66 -8.92 15.60 12.24
N GLU A 67 -7.63 15.32 12.47
CA GLU A 67 -6.63 16.32 12.91
C GLU A 67 -6.47 17.43 11.86
N ILE A 68 -6.38 17.06 10.58
CA ILE A 68 -6.31 18.01 9.46
C ILE A 68 -7.56 18.89 9.39
N GLN A 69 -8.74 18.29 9.50
CA GLN A 69 -9.99 19.02 9.41
C GLN A 69 -10.18 19.99 10.58
N ALA A 70 -9.85 19.56 11.81
CA ALA A 70 -10.06 20.35 13.01
C ALA A 70 -9.00 21.45 13.19
N TYR A 71 -7.74 21.16 12.88
CA TYR A 71 -6.61 22.01 13.27
C TYR A 71 -5.65 22.34 12.12
N GLY A 72 -5.82 21.76 10.93
CA GLY A 72 -4.94 22.00 9.79
C GLY A 72 -3.53 21.41 9.94
N ASN A 73 -3.34 20.44 10.84
CA ASN A 73 -2.07 19.76 11.08
C ASN A 73 -2.10 18.32 10.54
N PRO A 74 -0.99 17.79 10.00
CA PRO A 74 0.27 18.48 9.67
C PRO A 74 0.17 19.30 8.38
N VAL A 75 -0.99 19.27 7.72
CA VAL A 75 -1.23 19.95 6.44
C VAL A 75 -2.62 20.57 6.42
N THR A 76 -2.72 21.76 5.84
CA THR A 76 -3.97 22.53 5.80
C THR A 76 -4.93 22.01 4.73
N PRO A 77 -6.24 21.89 5.01
CA PRO A 77 -7.25 21.58 4.00
C PRO A 77 -7.43 22.76 3.01
N PRO A 78 -7.91 22.51 1.76
CA PRO A 78 -8.22 21.20 1.18
C PRO A 78 -6.95 20.42 0.80
N VAL A 79 -6.91 19.13 1.14
CA VAL A 79 -5.75 18.26 0.89
C VAL A 79 -6.18 16.80 0.66
N LEU A 80 -5.51 16.12 -0.25
CA LEU A 80 -5.62 14.68 -0.48
C LEU A 80 -4.48 13.96 0.24
N LEU A 81 -4.82 12.98 1.08
CA LEU A 81 -3.84 12.08 1.69
C LEU A 81 -3.77 10.79 0.89
N LEU A 82 -2.55 10.37 0.56
CA LEU A 82 -2.28 9.17 -0.23
C LEU A 82 -1.40 8.22 0.56
N SER A 83 -1.84 6.97 0.66
CA SER A 83 -1.04 5.85 1.12
C SER A 83 -1.24 4.68 0.16
N SER A 84 -0.17 3.95 -0.16
CA SER A 84 -0.24 2.66 -0.85
C SER A 84 0.55 1.61 -0.09
N GLY A 85 0.28 0.34 -0.39
CA GLY A 85 0.84 -0.80 0.31
C GLY A 85 -0.14 -1.98 0.24
N GLU A 86 0.03 -2.94 1.14
CA GLU A 86 -0.82 -4.13 1.24
C GLU A 86 -1.20 -4.35 2.71
N THR A 87 -2.49 -4.25 3.01
CA THR A 87 -3.01 -4.56 4.36
C THR A 87 -3.72 -5.90 4.34
N THR A 88 -3.88 -6.50 5.51
CA THR A 88 -4.50 -7.81 5.66
C THR A 88 -5.70 -7.71 6.59
N THR A 89 -6.67 -8.59 6.39
CA THR A 89 -7.78 -8.79 7.31
C THR A 89 -7.62 -10.13 7.99
N LYS A 90 -7.31 -10.12 9.27
CA LYS A 90 -7.14 -11.37 10.01
C LYS A 90 -8.50 -11.99 10.34
N ILE A 91 -8.80 -13.10 9.67
CA ILE A 91 -9.89 -14.00 10.04
C ILE A 91 -9.34 -15.03 11.02
N LEU A 92 -9.86 -15.04 12.25
CA LEU A 92 -9.35 -15.92 13.32
C LEU A 92 -9.75 -17.38 13.13
N ASP A 93 -10.94 -17.61 12.59
CA ASP A 93 -11.46 -18.95 12.32
C ASP A 93 -12.22 -18.95 10.99
N ASN A 94 -11.68 -19.68 10.02
CA ASN A 94 -12.22 -19.75 8.67
C ASN A 94 -13.54 -20.54 8.61
N SER A 95 -13.86 -21.34 9.63
CA SER A 95 -15.10 -22.12 9.69
C SER A 95 -16.33 -21.27 10.07
N VAL A 96 -16.12 -20.06 10.57
CA VAL A 96 -17.16 -19.13 11.01
C VAL A 96 -17.27 -17.88 10.13
N VAL A 97 -16.70 -17.90 8.92
CA VAL A 97 -16.78 -16.77 7.99
C VAL A 97 -18.24 -16.53 7.60
N ALA A 98 -18.84 -15.53 8.25
CA ALA A 98 -20.22 -15.10 8.02
C ALA A 98 -20.31 -13.72 7.34
N GLY A 99 -19.19 -13.00 7.26
CA GLY A 99 -19.10 -11.70 6.60
C GLY A 99 -18.65 -11.81 5.14
N HIS A 100 -18.91 -10.76 4.37
CA HIS A 100 -18.36 -10.57 3.04
C HIS A 100 -17.38 -9.39 3.06
N GLY A 101 -16.18 -9.59 2.53
CA GLY A 101 -15.31 -8.49 2.17
C GLY A 101 -13.81 -8.78 2.19
N GLY A 102 -13.02 -7.72 2.39
CA GLY A 102 -11.56 -7.81 2.45
C GLY A 102 -10.88 -6.47 2.75
N PRO A 103 -9.54 -6.44 2.72
CA PRO A 103 -8.73 -5.32 3.20
C PRO A 103 -9.08 -3.90 2.72
N GLY A 104 -9.58 -3.76 1.49
CA GLY A 104 -9.85 -2.47 0.86
C GLY A 104 -11.30 -1.98 0.96
N GLN A 105 -12.15 -2.65 1.75
CA GLN A 105 -13.58 -2.35 1.89
C GLN A 105 -13.91 -1.76 3.26
#